data_AF-A0A7J3VPB5-F1
#
_entry.id   AF-A0A7J3VPB5-F1
#
_cell.length_a   1.000
_cell.length_b   1.000
_cell.length_c   1.000
_cell.angle_alpha   90.00
_cell.angle_beta   90.00
_cell.angle_gamma   90.00
#
_symmetry.space_group_name_H-M   'P 1'
#
loop_
_entity.id
_entity.type
_entity.pdbx_description
1 polymer ?
#
loop_
_entity_poly.entity_id
_entity_poly.type
_entity_poly.pdbx_seq_one_letter_code
_entity_poly.pdbx_strand_id
1 'polypeptide(L)'
;MYMKEVYTVVLIMVVVCSTAFASYHAYAQDLSMDEDLTLIVSIEEIRGHLMQALNNKSIGNNDGAIAHAGHPAAEYLGEIAPIIEKRNPELIDELRDKLIRLPSKVPSISYEELKAEIDAIDALLEDASNLIRDESKSSLQFWFEVVKVLLEHTKAEYEEGVEEEGEVSSAIEYEDAQAFVVRAEHVFVSKIKGNIGSDTSSIIDRFFSDIKVAIDEKRSADRIEELIDGVMPVIPEFPVNLMLVLVGVVASAILVSRVMPIGSNTINH
;
A
#
# COMPACT_ATOMS: atom_id res chain seq x y z
N MET A 1 37.64 -41.53 -16.14
CA MET A 1 36.17 -41.59 -16.08
C MET A 1 35.62 -40.88 -14.84
N TYR A 2 36.23 -41.06 -13.65
CA TYR A 2 35.82 -40.44 -12.39
C TYR A 2 35.75 -38.89 -12.34
N MET A 3 36.65 -38.16 -13.02
CA MET A 3 36.63 -36.69 -12.95
C MET A 3 35.42 -36.04 -13.62
N LYS A 4 34.89 -36.61 -14.72
CA LYS A 4 33.74 -36.01 -15.44
C LYS A 4 32.47 -36.04 -14.59
N GLU A 5 32.24 -37.12 -13.84
CA GLU A 5 31.05 -37.27 -12.99
C GLU A 5 31.09 -36.30 -11.79
N VAL A 6 32.27 -36.06 -11.21
CA VAL A 6 32.44 -35.08 -10.12
C VAL A 6 32.17 -33.64 -10.61
N TYR A 7 32.66 -33.28 -11.81
CA TYR A 7 32.37 -31.95 -12.39
C TYR A 7 30.88 -31.77 -12.69
N THR A 8 30.18 -32.80 -13.18
CA THR A 8 28.74 -32.73 -13.45
C THR A 8 27.92 -32.58 -12.17
N VAL A 9 28.26 -33.29 -11.09
CA VAL A 9 27.57 -33.17 -9.80
C VAL A 9 27.80 -31.80 -9.14
N VAL A 10 29.03 -31.27 -9.21
CA VAL A 10 29.33 -29.92 -8.68
C VAL A 10 28.63 -28.83 -9.49
N LEU A 11 28.58 -28.94 -10.82
CA LEU A 11 27.88 -27.99 -11.68
C LEU A 11 26.36 -28.01 -11.41
N ILE A 12 25.78 -29.19 -11.21
CA ILE A 12 24.36 -29.34 -10.85
C ILE A 12 24.08 -28.75 -9.46
N MET A 13 24.94 -28.97 -8.46
CA MET A 13 24.78 -28.34 -7.13
C MET A 13 24.89 -26.81 -7.18
N VAL A 14 25.79 -26.25 -7.97
CA VAL A 14 25.93 -24.79 -8.12
C VAL A 14 24.70 -24.19 -8.81
N VAL A 15 24.15 -24.85 -9.83
CA VAL A 15 22.93 -24.41 -10.53
C VAL A 15 21.67 -24.54 -9.66
N VAL A 16 21.56 -25.62 -8.87
CA VAL A 16 20.43 -25.81 -7.93
C VAL A 16 20.52 -24.85 -6.74
N CYS A 17 21.72 -24.55 -6.25
CA CYS A 17 21.89 -23.50 -5.25
C CYS A 17 21.51 -22.12 -5.81
N SER A 18 22.00 -21.75 -7.00
CA SER A 18 21.74 -20.42 -7.56
C SER A 18 20.26 -20.15 -7.86
N THR A 19 19.50 -21.16 -8.30
CA THR A 19 18.04 -21.02 -8.49
C THR A 19 17.29 -20.92 -7.17
N ALA A 20 17.67 -21.71 -6.14
CA ALA A 20 17.06 -21.62 -4.82
C ALA A 20 17.31 -20.27 -4.14
N PHE A 21 18.51 -19.70 -4.29
CA PHE A 21 18.82 -18.35 -3.80
C PHE A 21 18.00 -17.27 -4.51
N ALA A 22 17.83 -17.37 -5.83
CA ALA A 22 17.03 -16.41 -6.59
C ALA A 22 15.54 -16.45 -6.19
N SER A 23 14.97 -17.65 -5.99
CA SER A 23 13.57 -17.80 -5.55
C SER A 23 13.35 -17.30 -4.12
N TYR A 24 14.29 -17.56 -3.21
CA TYR A 24 14.23 -17.03 -1.84
C TYR A 24 14.32 -15.51 -1.82
N HIS A 25 15.20 -14.93 -2.65
CA HIS A 25 15.36 -13.48 -2.75
C HIS A 25 14.12 -12.80 -3.34
N ALA A 26 13.52 -13.37 -4.39
CA ALA A 26 12.27 -12.87 -4.96
C ALA A 26 11.11 -12.95 -3.96
N TYR A 27 10.99 -14.05 -3.21
CA TYR A 27 9.96 -14.20 -2.18
C TYR A 27 10.15 -13.22 -1.02
N ALA A 28 11.38 -13.04 -0.54
CA ALA A 28 11.68 -12.07 0.51
C ALA A 28 11.43 -10.62 0.04
N GLN A 29 11.72 -10.33 -1.23
CA GLN A 29 11.46 -9.02 -1.83
C GLN A 29 9.95 -8.74 -1.94
N ASP A 30 9.15 -9.73 -2.34
CA ASP A 30 7.70 -9.64 -2.45
C ASP A 30 7.04 -9.40 -1.07
N LEU A 31 7.36 -10.26 -0.08
CA LEU A 31 6.91 -10.09 1.32
C LEU A 31 7.29 -8.71 1.87
N SER A 32 8.48 -8.22 1.54
CA SER A 32 8.92 -6.92 2.01
C SER A 32 8.17 -5.77 1.34
N MET A 33 7.76 -5.92 0.06
CA MET A 33 6.98 -4.90 -0.66
C MET A 33 5.56 -4.80 -0.12
N ASP A 34 5.00 -5.95 0.26
CA ASP A 34 3.75 -6.05 1.00
C ASP A 34 3.85 -5.32 2.36
N GLU A 35 4.90 -5.59 3.16
CA GLU A 35 5.12 -4.85 4.44
C GLU A 35 5.22 -3.33 4.25
N ASP A 36 5.87 -2.85 3.17
CA ASP A 36 5.98 -1.42 2.89
C ASP A 36 4.63 -0.82 2.48
N LEU A 37 3.84 -1.56 1.70
CA LEU A 37 2.52 -1.15 1.23
C LEU A 37 1.56 -1.05 2.42
N THR A 38 1.46 -2.11 3.21
CA THR A 38 0.70 -2.15 4.48
C THR A 38 1.07 -0.97 5.36
N LEU A 39 2.36 -0.75 5.62
CA LEU A 39 2.80 0.32 6.50
C LEU A 39 2.32 1.70 6.01
N ILE A 40 2.46 1.99 4.72
CA ILE A 40 2.10 3.30 4.18
C ILE A 40 0.59 3.50 4.09
N VAL A 41 -0.16 2.49 3.64
CA VAL A 41 -1.62 2.54 3.60
C VAL A 41 -2.17 2.81 5.00
N SER A 42 -1.77 2.03 5.99
CA SER A 42 -2.21 2.21 7.38
C SER A 42 -1.81 3.57 7.96
N ILE A 43 -0.61 4.09 7.64
CA ILE A 43 -0.21 5.45 8.05
C ILE A 43 -1.17 6.50 7.49
N GLU A 44 -1.53 6.38 6.21
CA GLU A 44 -2.44 7.31 5.56
C GLU A 44 -3.85 7.21 6.13
N GLU A 45 -4.34 6.02 6.45
CA GLU A 45 -5.66 5.81 7.09
C GLU A 45 -5.70 6.35 8.52
N ILE A 46 -4.65 6.11 9.31
CA ILE A 46 -4.49 6.73 10.62
C ILE A 46 -4.57 8.26 10.49
N ARG A 47 -3.88 8.87 9.51
CA ARG A 47 -3.98 10.31 9.24
C ARG A 47 -5.39 10.74 8.85
N GLY A 48 -6.14 9.89 8.13
CA GLY A 48 -7.55 10.06 7.80
C GLY A 48 -8.43 10.16 9.05
N HIS A 49 -8.39 9.17 9.93
CA HIS A 49 -9.18 9.19 11.17
C HIS A 49 -8.80 10.38 12.06
N LEU A 50 -7.51 10.67 12.24
CA LEU A 50 -7.08 11.80 13.07
C LEU A 50 -7.55 13.14 12.51
N MET A 51 -7.65 13.28 11.19
CA MET A 51 -8.29 14.44 10.56
C MET A 51 -9.78 14.52 10.94
N GLN A 52 -10.52 13.41 10.92
CA GLN A 52 -11.93 13.40 11.33
C GLN A 52 -12.13 13.62 12.83
N ALA A 53 -11.19 13.18 13.67
CA ALA A 53 -11.19 13.50 15.08
C ALA A 53 -11.13 15.02 15.32
N LEU A 54 -10.30 15.74 14.55
CA LEU A 54 -10.23 17.21 14.59
C LEU A 54 -11.50 17.87 14.04
N ASN A 55 -12.02 17.38 12.91
CA ASN A 55 -13.25 17.92 12.32
C ASN A 55 -14.41 17.84 13.31
N ASN A 56 -14.61 16.66 13.91
CA ASN A 56 -15.63 16.43 14.92
C ASN A 56 -15.43 17.30 16.16
N LYS A 57 -14.19 17.41 16.66
CA LYS A 57 -13.87 18.27 17.79
C LYS A 57 -14.19 19.74 17.49
N SER A 58 -13.94 20.20 16.26
CA SER A 58 -14.15 21.60 15.84
C SER A 58 -15.61 22.03 15.89
N ILE A 59 -16.54 21.10 15.68
CA ILE A 59 -17.99 21.34 15.73
C ILE A 59 -18.63 20.92 17.06
N GLY A 60 -17.82 20.48 18.04
CA GLY A 60 -18.28 20.06 19.36
C GLY A 60 -18.83 18.64 19.43
N ASN A 61 -18.69 17.83 18.37
CA ASN A 61 -19.03 16.40 18.40
C ASN A 61 -17.92 15.60 19.08
N ASN A 62 -17.92 15.55 20.41
CA ASN A 62 -16.91 14.79 21.15
C ASN A 62 -17.03 13.28 20.92
N ASP A 63 -18.24 12.74 20.73
CA ASP A 63 -18.41 11.29 20.55
C ASP A 63 -17.76 10.83 19.23
N GLY A 64 -18.00 11.56 18.14
CA GLY A 64 -17.31 11.31 16.86
C GLY A 64 -15.80 11.54 16.98
N ALA A 65 -15.36 12.58 17.70
CA ALA A 65 -13.94 12.82 17.91
C ALA A 65 -13.24 11.70 18.70
N ILE A 66 -13.93 11.08 19.65
CA ILE A 66 -13.42 9.94 20.43
C ILE A 66 -13.35 8.68 19.56
N ALA A 67 -14.39 8.40 18.78
CA ALA A 67 -14.43 7.25 17.86
C ALA A 67 -13.25 7.29 16.89
N HIS A 68 -13.13 8.38 16.14
CA HIS A 68 -12.05 8.61 15.18
C HIS A 68 -10.66 8.65 15.81
N ALA A 69 -10.52 9.19 17.02
CA ALA A 69 -9.24 9.11 17.72
C ALA A 69 -8.86 7.66 18.11
N GLY A 70 -9.85 6.75 18.18
CA GLY A 70 -9.70 5.36 18.63
C GLY A 70 -9.44 4.36 17.50
N HIS A 71 -10.04 4.58 16.33
CA HIS A 71 -9.89 3.74 15.13
C HIS A 71 -8.40 3.42 14.83
N PRO A 72 -7.47 4.40 14.82
CA PRO A 72 -6.04 4.14 14.63
C PRO A 72 -5.43 3.01 15.47
N ALA A 73 -5.77 2.95 16.76
CA ALA A 73 -5.25 1.93 17.66
C ALA A 73 -5.99 0.60 17.53
N ALA A 74 -7.28 0.64 17.19
CA ALA A 74 -8.13 -0.54 17.10
C ALA A 74 -7.90 -1.32 15.80
N GLU A 75 -7.75 -0.63 14.68
CA GLU A 75 -7.68 -1.24 13.35
C GLU A 75 -6.24 -1.48 12.88
N TYR A 76 -5.36 -0.48 13.00
CA TYR A 76 -4.07 -0.52 12.29
C TYR A 76 -2.88 -0.87 13.16
N LEU A 77 -2.89 -0.52 14.44
CA LEU A 77 -1.73 -0.68 15.32
C LEU A 77 -1.28 -2.15 15.42
N GLY A 78 -2.21 -3.11 15.39
CA GLY A 78 -1.87 -4.54 15.43
C GLY A 78 -1.07 -5.01 14.21
N GLU A 79 -1.33 -4.40 13.06
CA GLU A 79 -0.71 -4.75 11.78
C GLU A 79 0.64 -4.04 11.58
N ILE A 80 0.71 -2.73 11.84
CA ILE A 80 1.94 -1.96 11.61
C ILE A 80 2.99 -2.14 12.71
N ALA A 81 2.57 -2.49 13.94
CA ALA A 81 3.48 -2.66 15.06
C ALA A 81 4.64 -3.63 14.79
N PRO A 82 4.42 -4.89 14.35
CA PRO A 82 5.51 -5.81 14.07
C PRO A 82 6.44 -5.32 12.95
N ILE A 83 5.91 -4.59 11.96
CA ILE A 83 6.69 -4.02 10.85
C ILE A 83 7.64 -2.94 11.37
N ILE A 84 7.11 -2.00 12.16
CA ILE A 84 7.90 -0.90 12.74
C ILE A 84 8.88 -1.46 13.76
N GLU A 85 8.48 -2.37 14.64
CA GLU A 85 9.34 -2.95 15.69
C GLU A 85 10.59 -3.62 15.12
N LYS A 86 10.43 -4.36 14.02
CA LYS A 86 11.52 -5.02 13.28
C LYS A 86 12.55 -4.03 12.73
N ARG A 87 12.14 -2.79 12.42
CA ARG A 87 12.95 -1.78 11.72
C ARG A 87 13.46 -0.68 12.66
N ASN A 88 12.66 -0.28 13.64
CA ASN A 88 12.93 0.72 14.67
C ASN A 88 12.05 0.47 15.93
N PRO A 89 12.55 -0.28 16.92
CA PRO A 89 11.76 -0.67 18.10
C PRO A 89 11.41 0.50 19.03
N GLU A 90 12.25 1.55 19.10
CA GLU A 90 11.97 2.71 19.96
C GLU A 90 10.79 3.54 19.43
N LEU A 91 10.66 3.62 18.09
CA LEU A 91 9.59 4.39 17.44
C LEU A 91 8.20 3.82 17.72
N ILE A 92 8.05 2.49 17.67
CA ILE A 92 6.74 1.87 17.85
C ILE A 92 6.21 2.02 19.27
N ASP A 93 7.08 2.00 20.28
CA ASP A 93 6.66 2.13 21.68
C ASP A 93 6.02 3.49 21.95
N GLU A 94 6.61 4.56 21.41
CA GLU A 94 6.03 5.90 21.55
C GLU A 94 4.73 6.06 20.75
N LEU A 95 4.71 5.61 19.48
CA LEU A 95 3.52 5.69 18.63
C LEU A 95 2.34 4.94 19.26
N ARG A 96 2.59 3.72 19.74
CA ARG A 96 1.59 2.89 20.43
C ARG A 96 0.99 3.59 21.64
N ASP A 97 1.83 4.17 22.50
CA ASP A 97 1.35 4.84 23.72
C ASP A 97 0.46 6.05 23.39
N LYS A 98 0.84 6.84 22.38
CA LYS A 98 0.04 8.00 21.96
C LYS A 98 -1.30 7.59 21.36
N LEU A 99 -1.31 6.64 20.40
CA LEU A 99 -2.54 6.19 19.76
C LEU A 99 -3.53 5.59 20.77
N ILE A 100 -3.07 4.73 21.69
CA ILE A 100 -3.94 4.10 22.70
C ILE A 100 -4.53 5.13 23.67
N ARG A 101 -3.78 6.16 24.03
CA ARG A 101 -4.23 7.15 25.02
C ARG A 101 -5.10 8.25 24.43
N LEU A 102 -4.95 8.58 23.15
CA LEU A 102 -5.60 9.72 22.51
C LEU A 102 -7.12 9.77 22.75
N PRO A 103 -7.91 8.69 22.56
CA PRO A 103 -9.37 8.73 22.72
C PRO A 103 -9.80 9.17 24.12
N SER A 104 -9.07 8.70 25.14
CA SER A 104 -9.36 9.03 26.54
C SER A 104 -9.06 10.50 26.90
N LYS A 105 -8.17 11.15 26.15
CA LYS A 105 -7.84 12.57 26.34
C LYS A 105 -8.89 13.48 25.71
N VAL A 106 -9.45 13.10 24.55
CA VAL A 106 -10.38 13.92 23.75
C VAL A 106 -11.46 14.65 24.57
N PRO A 107 -12.17 14.03 25.53
CA PRO A 107 -13.22 14.72 26.29
C PRO A 107 -12.70 15.88 27.16
N SER A 108 -11.43 15.82 27.56
CA SER A 108 -10.83 16.70 28.57
C SER A 108 -9.96 17.82 27.99
N ILE A 109 -9.64 17.76 26.70
CA ILE A 109 -8.73 18.68 26.03
C ILE A 109 -9.46 19.59 25.03
N SER A 110 -8.87 20.76 24.73
CA SER A 110 -9.35 21.68 23.70
C SER A 110 -9.08 21.15 22.28
N TYR A 111 -9.60 21.86 21.27
CA TYR A 111 -9.27 21.58 19.86
C TYR A 111 -7.76 21.73 19.60
N GLU A 112 -7.14 22.78 20.12
CA GLU A 112 -5.72 23.10 19.95
C GLU A 112 -4.83 22.07 20.66
N GLU A 113 -5.25 21.60 21.84
CA GLU A 113 -4.57 20.52 22.56
C GLU A 113 -4.69 19.19 21.81
N LEU A 114 -5.88 18.86 21.27
CA LEU A 114 -6.06 17.68 20.42
C LEU A 114 -5.19 17.77 19.16
N LYS A 115 -5.14 18.93 18.52
CA LYS A 115 -4.28 19.17 17.37
C LYS A 115 -2.80 18.96 17.70
N ALA A 116 -2.35 19.45 18.85
CA ALA A 116 -0.96 19.25 19.28
C ALA A 116 -0.62 17.77 19.51
N GLU A 117 -1.55 16.99 20.08
CA GLU A 117 -1.37 15.54 20.24
C GLU A 117 -1.31 14.82 18.89
N ILE A 118 -2.17 15.21 17.94
CA ILE A 118 -2.20 14.66 16.58
C ILE A 118 -0.95 15.03 15.79
N ASP A 119 -0.48 16.28 15.87
CA ASP A 119 0.77 16.70 15.23
C ASP A 119 1.98 15.90 15.76
N ALA A 120 1.98 15.56 17.06
CA ALA A 120 3.01 14.72 17.65
C ALA A 120 2.92 13.26 17.17
N ILE A 121 1.72 12.74 16.92
CA ILE A 121 1.53 11.42 16.30
C ILE A 121 1.99 11.46 14.84
N ASP A 122 1.61 12.49 14.08
CA ASP A 122 1.97 12.63 12.67
C ASP A 122 3.49 12.68 12.45
N ALA A 123 4.23 13.31 13.36
CA ALA A 123 5.69 13.28 13.34
C ALA A 123 6.25 11.85 13.47
N LEU A 124 5.68 11.01 14.35
CA LEU A 124 6.08 9.60 14.49
C LEU A 124 5.67 8.77 13.27
N LEU A 125 4.49 9.05 12.70
CA LEU A 125 4.05 8.39 11.46
C LEU A 125 4.96 8.77 10.29
N GLU A 126 5.48 9.99 10.25
CA GLU A 126 6.47 10.41 9.26
C GLU A 126 7.82 9.70 9.46
N ASP A 127 8.27 9.54 10.71
CA ASP A 127 9.45 8.71 10.98
C ASP A 127 9.23 7.25 10.57
N ALA A 128 8.03 6.72 10.76
CA ALA A 128 7.65 5.37 10.36
C ALA A 128 7.59 5.22 8.84
N SER A 129 7.02 6.20 8.12
CA SER A 129 6.95 6.21 6.66
C SER A 129 8.35 6.20 6.04
N ASN A 130 9.33 6.81 6.70
CA ASN A 130 10.72 6.80 6.28
C ASN A 130 11.42 5.44 6.43
N LEU A 131 10.82 4.47 7.13
CA LEU A 131 11.35 3.11 7.28
C LEU A 131 11.08 2.20 6.07
N ILE A 132 10.25 2.61 5.11
CA ILE A 132 10.09 1.84 3.87
C ILE A 132 11.37 1.87 3.04
N ARG A 133 11.54 0.90 2.15
CA ARG A 133 12.75 0.80 1.34
C ARG A 133 12.83 1.89 0.26
N ASP A 134 14.06 2.19 -0.16
CA ASP A 134 14.31 3.17 -1.23
C ASP A 134 13.72 2.73 -2.57
N GLU A 135 13.64 1.42 -2.83
CA GLU A 135 12.97 0.90 -4.03
C GLU A 135 11.47 1.23 -4.01
N SER A 136 10.81 1.12 -2.85
CA SER A 136 9.40 1.48 -2.67
C SER A 136 9.22 2.99 -2.80
N LYS A 137 10.07 3.80 -2.15
CA LYS A 137 10.02 5.28 -2.21
C LYS A 137 10.12 5.81 -3.64
N SER A 138 10.98 5.21 -4.45
CA SER A 138 11.25 5.63 -5.84
C SER A 138 10.31 4.99 -6.88
N SER A 139 9.50 4.02 -6.48
CA SER A 139 8.59 3.32 -7.37
C SER A 139 7.28 4.07 -7.53
N LEU A 140 7.05 4.61 -8.73
CA LEU A 140 5.76 5.20 -9.09
C LEU A 140 4.61 4.18 -8.97
N GLN A 141 4.90 2.92 -9.30
CA GLN A 141 3.93 1.82 -9.18
C GLN A 141 3.52 1.56 -7.74
N PHE A 142 4.46 1.61 -6.81
CA PHE A 142 4.19 1.41 -5.38
C PHE A 142 3.18 2.46 -4.88
N TRP A 143 3.40 3.74 -5.21
CA TRP A 143 2.49 4.80 -4.81
C TRP A 143 1.12 4.69 -5.47
N PHE A 144 1.04 4.19 -6.70
CA PHE A 144 -0.24 3.88 -7.34
C PHE A 144 -0.98 2.76 -6.63
N GLU A 145 -0.28 1.73 -6.16
CA GLU A 145 -0.88 0.66 -5.35
C GLU A 145 -1.39 1.20 -4.01
N VAL A 146 -0.66 2.10 -3.35
CA VAL A 146 -1.13 2.79 -2.14
C VAL A 146 -2.45 3.52 -2.39
N VAL A 147 -2.53 4.32 -3.47
CA VAL A 147 -3.77 5.04 -3.85
C VAL A 147 -4.92 4.07 -4.11
N LYS A 148 -4.64 2.97 -4.80
CA LYS A 148 -5.60 1.91 -5.09
C LYS A 148 -6.17 1.31 -3.80
N VAL A 149 -5.32 0.88 -2.86
CA VAL A 149 -5.79 0.25 -1.62
C VAL A 149 -6.61 1.23 -0.78
N LEU A 150 -6.20 2.49 -0.67
CA LEU A 150 -6.97 3.52 0.03
C LEU A 150 -8.37 3.74 -0.59
N LEU A 151 -8.50 3.63 -1.92
CA LEU A 151 -9.78 3.72 -2.61
C LEU A 151 -10.62 2.45 -2.42
N GLU A 152 -10.01 1.27 -2.37
CA GLU A 152 -10.71 0.03 -2.00
C GLU A 152 -11.29 0.12 -0.59
N HIS A 153 -10.51 0.62 0.37
CA HIS A 153 -11.01 0.81 1.74
C HIS A 153 -12.07 1.93 1.80
N THR A 154 -11.92 3.01 1.01
CA THR A 154 -12.99 4.00 0.83
C THR A 154 -14.32 3.36 0.41
N LYS A 155 -14.31 2.36 -0.48
CA LYS A 155 -15.54 1.64 -0.87
C LYS A 155 -16.16 0.92 0.32
N ALA A 156 -15.35 0.16 1.07
CA ALA A 156 -15.81 -0.61 2.21
C ALA A 156 -16.42 0.30 3.29
N GLU A 157 -15.72 1.35 3.72
CA GLU A 157 -16.21 2.29 4.71
C GLU A 157 -17.49 3.01 4.25
N TYR A 158 -17.57 3.33 2.95
CA TYR A 158 -18.74 4.00 2.41
C TYR A 158 -19.96 3.08 2.36
N GLU A 159 -19.78 1.80 2.03
CA GLU A 159 -20.85 0.80 2.04
C GLU A 159 -21.43 0.63 3.46
N GLU A 160 -20.59 0.65 4.49
CA GLU A 160 -21.03 0.62 5.89
C GLU A 160 -21.65 1.96 6.34
N GLY A 161 -21.17 3.07 5.78
CA GLY A 161 -21.66 4.42 6.08
C GLY A 161 -23.02 4.75 5.45
N VAL A 162 -23.29 4.24 4.25
CA VAL A 162 -24.45 4.58 3.40
C VAL A 162 -25.06 3.30 2.83
N GLU A 163 -25.94 2.65 3.62
CA GLU A 163 -26.65 1.44 3.18
C GLU A 163 -27.77 1.74 2.16
N GLU A 164 -28.36 2.95 2.21
CA GLU A 164 -29.39 3.43 1.29
C GLU A 164 -29.01 4.80 0.70
N GLU A 165 -29.20 5.00 -0.62
CA GLU A 165 -28.86 6.26 -1.28
C GLU A 165 -29.59 7.45 -0.61
N GLY A 166 -28.81 8.47 -0.23
CA GLY A 166 -29.29 9.67 0.43
C GLY A 166 -29.35 9.59 1.96
N GLU A 167 -29.16 8.41 2.57
CA GLU A 167 -29.22 8.20 4.01
C GLU A 167 -27.87 7.72 4.57
N VAL A 168 -27.39 8.38 5.62
CA VAL A 168 -26.18 7.97 6.33
C VAL A 168 -26.57 7.05 7.48
N SER A 169 -26.30 5.76 7.32
CA SER A 169 -26.57 4.70 8.31
C SER A 169 -25.57 4.72 9.46
N SER A 170 -24.28 4.95 9.14
CA SER A 170 -23.21 5.15 10.12
C SER A 170 -22.44 6.42 9.80
N ALA A 171 -22.56 7.42 10.67
CA ALA A 171 -21.84 8.69 10.48
C ALA A 171 -20.32 8.53 10.60
N ILE A 172 -19.85 7.57 11.41
CA ILE A 172 -18.42 7.33 11.62
C ILE A 172 -17.80 6.73 10.35
N GLU A 173 -18.36 5.64 9.83
CA GLU A 173 -17.81 4.99 8.61
C GLU A 173 -17.96 5.90 7.37
N TYR A 174 -19.04 6.67 7.28
CA TYR A 174 -19.19 7.69 6.24
C TYR A 174 -18.08 8.76 6.30
N GLU A 175 -17.72 9.22 7.50
CA GLU A 175 -16.63 10.16 7.71
C GLU A 175 -15.25 9.53 7.41
N ASP A 176 -15.07 8.24 7.69
CA ASP A 176 -13.84 7.51 7.36
C ASP A 176 -13.67 7.37 5.84
N ALA A 177 -14.73 7.02 5.10
CA ALA A 177 -14.72 7.03 3.65
C ALA A 177 -14.36 8.41 3.07
N GLN A 178 -14.93 9.49 3.62
CA GLN A 178 -14.58 10.86 3.25
C GLN A 178 -13.10 11.17 3.49
N ALA A 179 -12.54 10.66 4.59
CA ALA A 179 -11.14 10.88 4.93
C ALA A 179 -10.22 10.10 3.98
N PHE A 180 -10.50 8.83 3.72
CA PHE A 180 -9.64 7.95 2.94
C PHE A 180 -9.52 8.40 1.48
N VAL A 181 -10.61 8.89 0.86
CA VAL A 181 -10.52 9.50 -0.48
C VAL A 181 -9.62 10.75 -0.50
N VAL A 182 -9.66 11.57 0.55
CA VAL A 182 -8.79 12.75 0.70
C VAL A 182 -7.32 12.33 0.87
N ARG A 183 -7.06 11.25 1.61
CA ARG A 183 -5.70 10.69 1.77
C ARG A 183 -5.19 10.09 0.47
N ALA A 184 -6.01 9.34 -0.26
CA ALA A 184 -5.68 8.81 -1.58
C ALA A 184 -5.31 9.94 -2.56
N GLU A 185 -6.09 11.02 -2.59
CA GLU A 185 -5.79 12.20 -3.41
C GLU A 185 -4.49 12.87 -2.98
N HIS A 186 -4.23 12.97 -1.67
CA HIS A 186 -2.98 13.52 -1.14
C HIS A 186 -1.76 12.72 -1.61
N VAL A 187 -1.80 11.39 -1.54
CA VAL A 187 -0.73 10.52 -2.04
C VAL A 187 -0.54 10.72 -3.55
N PHE A 188 -1.63 10.76 -4.32
CA PHE A 188 -1.58 11.04 -5.75
C PHE A 188 -0.86 12.36 -6.05
N VAL A 189 -1.28 13.45 -5.42
CA VAL A 189 -0.71 14.78 -5.65
C VAL A 189 0.76 14.84 -5.26
N SER A 190 1.13 14.25 -4.12
CA SER A 190 2.48 14.37 -3.56
C SER A 190 3.51 13.42 -4.16
N LYS A 191 3.10 12.23 -4.63
CA LYS A 191 4.02 11.17 -5.08
C LYS A 191 3.91 10.85 -6.57
N ILE A 192 2.72 11.01 -7.16
CA ILE A 192 2.45 10.52 -8.52
C ILE A 192 2.35 11.65 -9.54
N LYS A 193 1.56 12.69 -9.25
CA LYS A 193 1.09 13.68 -10.22
C LYS A 193 2.19 14.33 -11.05
N GLY A 194 3.31 14.68 -10.43
CA GLY A 194 4.45 15.30 -11.12
C GLY A 194 5.26 14.36 -12.03
N ASN A 195 5.01 13.05 -11.95
CA ASN A 195 5.77 12.01 -12.65
C ASN A 195 4.98 11.36 -13.80
N ILE A 196 3.78 11.85 -14.11
CA ILE A 196 2.91 11.35 -15.18
C ILE A 196 2.58 12.45 -16.20
N GLY A 197 2.02 12.07 -17.36
CA GLY A 197 1.59 13.03 -18.38
C GLY A 197 0.45 13.94 -17.88
N SER A 198 0.43 15.20 -18.34
CA SER A 198 -0.59 16.19 -17.95
C SER A 198 -2.01 15.72 -18.19
N ASP A 199 -2.25 15.03 -19.31
CA ASP A 199 -3.57 14.51 -19.69
C ASP A 199 -4.04 13.44 -18.71
N THR A 200 -3.18 12.47 -18.39
CA THR A 200 -3.44 11.43 -17.37
C THR A 200 -3.68 12.08 -16.00
N SER A 201 -2.85 13.05 -15.61
CA SER A 201 -3.04 13.74 -14.32
C SER A 201 -4.37 14.48 -14.22
N SER A 202 -4.83 15.10 -15.31
CA SER A 202 -6.10 15.82 -15.35
C SER A 202 -7.30 14.88 -15.30
N ILE A 203 -7.17 13.67 -15.85
CA ILE A 203 -8.18 12.62 -15.75
C ILE A 203 -8.31 12.16 -14.30
N ILE A 204 -7.18 11.89 -13.63
CA ILE A 204 -7.18 11.43 -12.23
C ILE A 204 -7.67 12.53 -11.27
N ASP A 205 -7.31 13.81 -11.51
CA ASP A 205 -7.85 14.93 -10.74
C ASP A 205 -9.39 14.99 -10.82
N ARG A 206 -9.94 14.82 -12.03
CA ARG A 206 -11.39 14.81 -12.23
C ARG A 206 -12.04 13.64 -11.51
N PHE A 207 -11.42 12.46 -11.58
CA PHE A 207 -11.88 11.28 -10.88
C PHE A 207 -12.02 11.49 -9.36
N PHE A 208 -10.99 12.02 -8.69
CA PHE A 208 -11.10 12.33 -7.27
C PHE A 208 -12.21 13.36 -6.99
N SER A 209 -12.37 14.35 -7.86
CA SER A 209 -13.48 15.30 -7.77
C SER A 209 -14.84 14.60 -7.88
N ASP A 210 -15.00 13.68 -8.83
CA ASP A 210 -16.26 12.99 -9.08
C ASP A 210 -16.64 12.06 -7.92
N ILE A 211 -15.68 11.34 -7.32
CA ILE A 211 -15.93 10.52 -6.12
C ILE A 211 -16.36 11.40 -4.95
N LYS A 212 -15.60 12.46 -4.65
CA LYS A 212 -15.92 13.34 -3.51
C LYS A 212 -17.31 13.95 -3.66
N VAL A 213 -17.68 14.39 -4.87
CA VAL A 213 -19.05 14.87 -5.15
C VAL A 213 -20.07 13.77 -4.91
N ALA A 214 -19.83 12.55 -5.39
CA ALA A 214 -20.77 11.44 -5.20
C ALA A 214 -20.94 11.07 -3.70
N ILE A 215 -19.85 11.06 -2.92
CA ILE A 215 -19.87 10.86 -1.47
C ILE A 215 -20.65 11.98 -0.78
N ASP A 216 -20.41 13.25 -1.12
CA ASP A 216 -21.11 14.39 -0.54
C ASP A 216 -22.62 14.36 -0.82
N GLU A 217 -22.98 13.96 -2.04
CA GLU A 217 -24.36 13.73 -2.49
C GLU A 217 -25.00 12.46 -1.93
N LYS A 218 -24.25 11.64 -1.16
CA LYS A 218 -24.68 10.37 -0.58
C LYS A 218 -25.24 9.42 -1.64
N ARG A 219 -24.59 9.34 -2.80
CA ARG A 219 -24.94 8.38 -3.86
C ARG A 219 -24.85 6.95 -3.35
N SER A 220 -25.49 5.99 -4.02
CA SER A 220 -25.44 4.59 -3.62
C SER A 220 -24.00 4.05 -3.55
N ALA A 221 -23.75 3.06 -2.70
CA ALA A 221 -22.46 2.36 -2.62
C ALA A 221 -22.03 1.81 -4.00
N ASP A 222 -22.96 1.19 -4.75
CA ASP A 222 -22.73 0.75 -6.14
C ASP A 222 -22.19 1.87 -7.05
N ARG A 223 -22.63 3.11 -6.84
CA ARG A 223 -22.17 4.24 -7.65
C ARG A 223 -20.75 4.67 -7.26
N ILE A 224 -20.41 4.59 -5.97
CA ILE A 224 -19.04 4.84 -5.50
C ILE A 224 -18.10 3.75 -6.03
N GLU A 225 -18.52 2.48 -5.97
CA GLU A 225 -17.79 1.35 -6.55
C GLU A 225 -17.56 1.53 -8.05
N GLU A 226 -18.60 1.84 -8.83
CA GLU A 226 -18.49 2.07 -10.28
C GLU A 226 -17.48 3.18 -10.61
N LEU A 227 -17.50 4.28 -9.85
CA LEU A 227 -16.56 5.38 -10.05
C LEU A 227 -15.12 4.92 -9.78
N ILE A 228 -14.88 4.29 -8.62
CA ILE A 228 -13.56 3.81 -8.20
C ILE A 228 -13.02 2.79 -9.20
N ASP A 229 -13.79 1.74 -9.49
CA ASP A 229 -13.41 0.67 -10.41
C ASP A 229 -13.19 1.16 -11.84
N GLY A 230 -13.90 2.23 -12.26
CA GLY A 230 -13.75 2.85 -13.58
C GLY A 230 -12.37 3.47 -13.82
N VAL A 231 -11.63 3.83 -12.76
CA VAL A 231 -10.31 4.49 -12.85
C VAL A 231 -9.14 3.58 -12.52
N MET A 232 -9.40 2.44 -11.88
CA MET A 232 -8.41 1.41 -11.63
C MET A 232 -7.59 1.00 -12.88
N PRO A 233 -8.17 0.89 -14.10
CA PRO A 233 -7.39 0.58 -15.30
C PRO A 233 -6.52 1.73 -15.82
N VAL A 234 -6.77 2.97 -15.38
CA VAL A 234 -5.97 4.16 -15.74
C VAL A 234 -4.74 4.27 -14.84
N ILE A 235 -4.84 3.76 -13.61
CA ILE A 235 -3.70 3.50 -12.75
C ILE A 235 -2.91 2.37 -13.40
N PRO A 236 -1.65 2.59 -13.82
CA PRO A 236 -0.90 1.56 -14.53
C PRO A 236 -0.84 0.29 -13.67
N GLU A 237 -1.43 -0.78 -14.18
CA GLU A 237 -1.26 -2.10 -13.58
C GLU A 237 0.18 -2.57 -13.85
N PHE A 238 0.75 -3.28 -12.88
CA PHE A 238 2.03 -3.95 -13.02
C PHE A 238 2.11 -4.66 -14.39
N PRO A 239 3.18 -4.47 -15.19
CA PRO A 239 3.48 -5.45 -16.21
C PRO A 239 3.98 -6.70 -15.48
N VAL A 240 3.08 -7.64 -15.21
CA VAL A 240 3.35 -9.02 -14.73
C VAL A 240 4.38 -9.75 -15.63
N ASN A 241 4.72 -9.17 -16.78
CA ASN A 241 5.68 -9.70 -17.75
C ASN A 241 7.15 -9.73 -17.30
N LEU A 242 7.57 -9.13 -16.18
CA LEU A 242 8.98 -9.29 -15.77
C LEU A 242 9.25 -10.65 -15.10
N MET A 243 8.24 -11.29 -14.49
CA MET A 243 8.39 -12.59 -13.85
C MET A 243 8.43 -13.75 -14.87
N LEU A 244 7.79 -13.59 -16.03
CA LEU A 244 7.78 -14.58 -17.12
C LEU A 244 9.03 -14.53 -18.02
N VAL A 245 9.70 -13.37 -18.11
CA VAL A 245 10.95 -13.25 -18.88
C VAL A 245 12.10 -14.01 -18.21
N LEU A 246 12.14 -14.08 -16.88
CA LEU A 246 13.17 -14.87 -16.17
C LEU A 246 12.97 -16.39 -16.29
N VAL A 247 11.72 -16.88 -16.33
CA VAL A 247 11.44 -18.30 -16.57
C VAL A 247 11.65 -18.69 -18.04
N GLY A 248 11.32 -17.79 -18.98
CA GLY A 248 11.50 -18.00 -20.42
C GLY A 248 12.97 -18.04 -20.87
N VAL A 249 13.85 -17.23 -20.27
CA VAL A 249 15.28 -17.21 -20.59
C VAL A 249 15.99 -18.47 -20.07
N VAL A 250 15.57 -19.01 -18.92
CA VAL A 250 16.12 -20.28 -18.38
C VAL A 250 15.67 -21.49 -19.21
N ALA A 251 14.43 -21.52 -19.71
CA ALA A 251 13.95 -22.59 -20.59
C ALA A 251 14.65 -22.57 -21.98
N SER A 252 15.00 -21.38 -22.49
CA SER A 252 15.66 -21.21 -23.78
C SER A 252 17.13 -21.66 -23.75
N ALA A 253 17.84 -21.45 -22.63
CA ALA A 253 19.22 -21.92 -22.46
C ALA A 253 19.34 -23.45 -22.36
N ILE A 254 18.31 -24.13 -21.83
CA ILE A 254 18.26 -25.60 -21.73
C ILE A 254 17.92 -26.26 -23.09
N LEU A 255 17.18 -25.58 -23.96
CA LEU A 255 16.82 -26.10 -25.29
C LEU A 255 17.94 -25.92 -26.34
N VAL A 256 18.69 -24.82 -26.31
CA VAL A 256 19.80 -24.60 -27.27
C VAL A 256 20.98 -25.56 -27.04
N SER A 257 21.17 -26.06 -25.82
CA SER A 257 22.20 -27.07 -25.52
C SER A 257 21.83 -28.50 -25.95
N ARG A 258 20.58 -28.76 -26.37
CA ARG A 258 20.12 -30.07 -26.85
C ARG A 258 19.99 -30.19 -28.37
N VAL A 259 20.13 -29.10 -29.14
CA VAL A 259 19.82 -29.09 -30.59
C VAL A 259 21.03 -28.76 -31.47
N MET A 260 22.24 -28.56 -30.94
CA MET A 260 23.42 -28.55 -31.82
C MET A 260 23.79 -29.98 -32.24
N PRO A 261 23.72 -30.34 -33.54
CA PRO A 261 24.23 -31.61 -34.01
C PRO A 261 25.76 -31.54 -33.99
N ILE A 262 26.40 -32.50 -33.34
CA ILE A 262 27.83 -32.77 -33.55
C ILE A 262 27.95 -33.32 -34.97
N GLY A 263 28.14 -32.40 -35.92
CA GLY A 263 28.41 -32.69 -37.31
C GLY A 263 29.90 -32.80 -37.57
N SER A 264 30.28 -33.92 -38.21
CA SER A 264 31.50 -34.16 -38.98
C SER A 264 32.77 -34.47 -38.14
N ASN A 265 33.62 -35.45 -38.45
CA ASN A 265 34.12 -35.87 -39.75
C ASN A 265 34.69 -37.29 -39.68
N THR A 266 34.32 -38.11 -40.66
CA THR A 266 35.12 -39.22 -41.20
C THR A 266 36.45 -38.72 -41.73
N ILE A 267 37.57 -39.33 -41.33
CA ILE A 267 38.82 -39.34 -42.11
C ILE A 267 39.36 -40.77 -42.12
N ASN A 268 39.50 -41.30 -43.34
CA ASN A 268 40.22 -42.52 -43.67
C ASN A 268 41.72 -42.36 -43.37
N HIS A 269 42.33 -43.37 -42.74
CA HIS A 269 43.52 -44.08 -43.23
C HIS A 269 43.76 -45.35 -42.41
#